data_AF-A0A7Z7P938-F1
#
_entry.id   AF-A0A7Z7P938-F1
#
_cell.length_a   1.000
_cell.length_b   1.000
_cell.length_c   1.000
_cell.angle_alpha   90.00
_cell.angle_beta   90.00
_cell.angle_gamma   90.00
#
_symmetry.space_group_name_H-M   'P 1'
#
loop_
_entity.id
_entity.type
_entity.pdbx_description
1 polymer ?
#
loop_
_entity_poly.entity_id
_entity_poly.type
_entity_poly.pdbx_seq_one_letter_code
_entity_poly.pdbx_strand_id
1 'polypeptide(L)'
;MGPVCHGHDREGSDAGQSVSGRPAAHRAAADEGAERLHRSLTVLTTTEFLGGVEITIGLLAYLLTLHETGSHLLAGLAFSIGLVSLFLAHSELFTEGFYYPITAIAAGRGTWVELLRLWAVTLVMNLLGGTVMIALVVAGFPDLHGTLAESAHHFLDIGFSWQGAALAVLAGVAITLVTRMQAGTDSPTAMIVASVAGAVVLAGGSLFHSVMDSILIIGAILSGAHGVG
;
A
#
# COMPACT_ATOMS: atom_id res chain seq x y z
N MET A 1 -2.80 -45.99 49.36
CA MET A 1 -2.61 -46.05 47.90
C MET A 1 -2.99 -44.69 47.33
N GLY A 2 -1.99 -43.91 46.92
CA GLY A 2 -2.16 -42.51 46.49
C GLY A 2 -2.73 -42.37 45.08
N PRO A 3 -3.11 -41.14 44.67
CA PRO A 3 -3.81 -40.86 43.43
C PRO A 3 -2.88 -40.88 42.22
N VAL A 4 -3.37 -41.37 41.09
CA VAL A 4 -2.65 -41.35 39.79
C VAL A 4 -2.87 -39.98 39.15
N CYS A 5 -1.77 -39.23 38.96
CA CYS A 5 -1.75 -38.00 38.17
C CYS A 5 -1.94 -38.32 36.68
N HIS A 6 -2.97 -37.74 36.05
CA HIS A 6 -3.04 -37.65 34.59
C HIS A 6 -2.08 -36.55 34.11
N GLY A 7 -0.95 -36.97 33.54
CA GLY A 7 0.01 -36.10 32.86
C GLY A 7 -0.58 -35.53 31.57
N HIS A 8 -0.28 -34.26 31.34
CA HIS A 8 -0.74 -33.39 30.29
C HIS A 8 0.18 -33.53 29.07
N ASP A 9 -0.16 -34.39 28.10
CA ASP A 9 0.55 -34.43 26.82
C ASP A 9 0.00 -33.35 25.88
N ARG A 10 0.46 -32.10 26.06
CA ARG A 10 0.27 -31.01 25.08
C ARG A 10 1.51 -30.12 25.00
N GLU A 11 2.58 -30.61 24.38
CA GLU A 11 3.72 -29.72 24.05
C GLU A 11 4.53 -30.12 22.81
N GLY A 12 4.08 -31.11 22.03
CA GLY A 12 4.82 -31.62 20.86
C GLY A 12 4.29 -31.27 19.47
N SER A 13 3.10 -30.67 19.33
CA SER A 13 2.39 -30.62 18.02
C SER A 13 2.57 -29.31 17.22
N ASP A 14 3.00 -28.21 17.83
CA ASP A 14 2.95 -26.89 17.18
C ASP A 14 4.21 -26.55 16.36
N ALA A 15 5.37 -27.03 16.79
CA ALA A 15 6.64 -26.72 16.10
C ALA A 15 6.79 -27.46 14.75
N GLY A 16 6.15 -28.62 14.58
CA GLY A 16 6.21 -29.43 13.35
C GLY A 16 5.24 -28.98 12.25
N GLN A 17 4.10 -28.39 12.62
CA GLN A 17 3.11 -27.89 11.65
C GLN A 17 3.58 -26.58 10.97
N SER A 18 4.28 -25.71 11.70
CA SER A 18 4.80 -24.44 11.17
C SER A 18 5.87 -24.61 10.08
N VAL A 19 6.67 -25.68 10.14
CA VAL A 19 7.70 -26.00 9.13
C VAL A 19 7.09 -26.60 7.85
N SER A 20 6.05 -27.44 8.00
CA SER A 20 5.31 -28.03 6.88
C SER A 20 4.44 -27.01 6.12
N GLY A 21 3.97 -25.96 6.80
CA GLY A 21 3.20 -24.87 6.20
C GLY A 21 4.02 -23.92 5.31
N ARG A 22 5.33 -23.78 5.54
CA ARG A 22 6.20 -22.83 4.80
C ARG A 22 6.26 -23.10 3.28
N PRO A 23 6.48 -24.35 2.81
CA PRO A 23 6.40 -24.66 1.39
C PRO A 23 5.02 -24.41 0.78
N ALA A 24 3.94 -24.58 1.54
CA ALA A 24 2.58 -24.33 1.07
C ALA A 24 2.30 -22.83 0.92
N ALA A 25 2.66 -22.01 1.91
CA ALA A 25 2.54 -20.56 1.86
C ALA A 25 3.35 -19.94 0.71
N HIS A 26 4.57 -20.44 0.48
CA HIS A 26 5.39 -19.98 -0.64
C HIS A 26 4.78 -20.33 -2.01
N ARG A 27 4.22 -21.53 -2.18
CA ARG A 27 3.50 -21.91 -3.40
C ARG A 27 2.27 -21.05 -3.62
N ALA A 28 1.45 -20.83 -2.59
CA ALA A 28 0.27 -19.99 -2.68
C ALA A 28 0.62 -18.56 -3.11
N ALA A 29 1.69 -17.97 -2.53
CA ALA A 29 2.17 -16.66 -2.96
C ALA A 29 2.68 -16.65 -4.42
N ALA A 30 3.33 -17.72 -4.86
CA ALA A 30 3.77 -17.85 -6.25
C ALA A 30 2.59 -18.07 -7.23
N ASP A 31 1.54 -18.78 -6.82
CA ASP A 31 0.31 -18.97 -7.60
C ASP A 31 -0.44 -17.63 -7.76
N GLU A 32 -0.68 -16.92 -6.66
CA GLU A 32 -1.29 -15.59 -6.64
C GLU A 32 -0.51 -14.59 -7.52
N GLY A 33 0.83 -14.57 -7.38
CA GLY A 33 1.67 -13.70 -8.21
C GLY A 33 1.62 -14.04 -9.70
N ALA A 34 1.54 -15.32 -10.04
CA ALA A 34 1.41 -15.75 -11.43
C ALA A 34 0.04 -15.36 -12.00
N GLU A 35 -1.03 -15.48 -11.21
CA GLU A 35 -2.35 -15.03 -11.62
C GLU A 35 -2.34 -13.53 -11.94
N ARG A 36 -1.77 -12.69 -11.06
CA ARG A 36 -1.63 -11.24 -11.27
C ARG A 36 -0.85 -10.90 -12.54
N LEU A 37 0.30 -11.54 -12.78
CA LEU A 37 1.13 -11.30 -13.97
C LEU A 37 0.41 -11.58 -15.29
N HIS A 38 -0.47 -12.60 -15.32
CA HIS A 38 -1.18 -13.02 -16.52
C HIS A 38 -2.59 -12.43 -16.66
N ARG A 39 -3.00 -11.49 -15.79
CA ARG A 39 -4.33 -10.86 -15.88
C ARG A 39 -4.56 -10.18 -17.22
N SER A 40 -5.80 -10.27 -17.68
CA SER A 40 -6.27 -9.56 -18.86
C SER A 40 -6.20 -8.05 -18.65
N LEU A 41 -5.92 -7.29 -19.73
CA LEU A 41 -5.80 -5.83 -19.64
C LEU A 41 -7.06 -5.16 -19.08
N THR A 42 -8.25 -5.64 -19.44
CA THR A 42 -9.51 -5.03 -18.97
C THR A 42 -9.67 -5.10 -17.45
N VAL A 43 -9.40 -6.28 -16.88
CA VAL A 43 -9.45 -6.47 -15.42
C VAL A 43 -8.38 -5.59 -14.77
N LEU A 44 -7.16 -5.68 -15.29
CA LEU A 44 -6.01 -4.95 -14.82
C LEU A 44 -6.30 -3.44 -14.73
N THR A 45 -6.69 -2.82 -15.84
CA THR A 45 -6.93 -1.38 -15.87
C THR A 45 -8.06 -0.92 -14.97
N THR A 46 -9.08 -1.76 -14.77
CA THR A 46 -10.24 -1.40 -13.94
C THR A 46 -9.87 -1.42 -12.46
N THR A 47 -9.25 -2.51 -11.98
CA THR A 47 -8.88 -2.66 -10.57
C THR A 47 -7.79 -1.67 -10.16
N GLU A 48 -6.87 -1.34 -11.06
CA GLU A 48 -5.81 -0.38 -10.78
C GLU A 48 -6.31 1.07 -10.83
N PHE A 49 -7.22 1.41 -11.73
CA PHE A 49 -7.85 2.72 -11.72
C PHE A 49 -8.61 2.94 -10.40
N LEU A 50 -9.39 1.95 -9.97
CA LEU A 50 -10.08 1.98 -8.68
C LEU A 50 -9.10 2.07 -7.51
N GLY A 51 -7.95 1.41 -7.59
CA GLY A 51 -6.90 1.56 -6.57
C GLY A 51 -6.41 3.00 -6.43
N GLY A 52 -6.29 3.73 -7.54
CA GLY A 52 -6.00 5.17 -7.54
C GLY A 52 -7.11 6.03 -6.91
N VAL A 53 -8.37 5.66 -7.14
CA VAL A 53 -9.53 6.32 -6.55
C VAL A 53 -9.56 6.14 -5.04
N GLU A 54 -9.41 4.91 -4.57
CA GLU A 54 -9.50 4.52 -3.17
C GLU A 54 -8.36 5.10 -2.33
N ILE A 55 -7.12 5.09 -2.85
CA ILE A 55 -5.99 5.70 -2.15
C ILE A 55 -6.19 7.21 -1.99
N THR A 56 -6.85 7.86 -2.95
CA THR A 56 -7.14 9.30 -2.88
C THR A 56 -8.23 9.64 -1.87
N ILE A 57 -9.17 8.72 -1.60
CA ILE A 57 -10.09 8.88 -0.46
C ILE A 57 -9.33 8.82 0.87
N GLY A 58 -8.37 7.89 1.00
CA GLY A 58 -7.43 7.90 2.13
C GLY A 58 -6.65 9.22 2.23
N LEU A 59 -6.20 9.74 1.09
CA LEU A 59 -5.49 11.02 1.02
C LEU A 59 -6.36 12.21 1.44
N LEU A 60 -7.64 12.24 1.08
CA LEU A 60 -8.57 13.26 1.57
C LEU A 60 -8.68 13.21 3.10
N ALA A 61 -8.84 12.02 3.68
CA ALA A 61 -8.90 11.86 5.13
C ALA A 61 -7.59 12.30 5.82
N TYR A 62 -6.44 11.99 5.21
CA TYR A 62 -5.14 12.49 5.62
C TYR A 62 -5.09 14.01 5.60
N LEU A 63 -5.45 14.65 4.49
CA LEU A 63 -5.37 16.11 4.33
C LEU A 63 -6.29 16.85 5.32
N LEU A 64 -7.53 16.39 5.49
CA LEU A 64 -8.47 16.94 6.48
C LEU A 64 -7.89 16.86 7.89
N THR A 65 -7.35 15.70 8.26
CA THR A 65 -6.78 15.50 9.60
C THR A 65 -5.52 16.33 9.80
N LEU A 66 -4.65 16.42 8.79
CA LEU A 66 -3.44 17.22 8.84
C LEU A 66 -3.77 18.71 8.95
N HIS A 67 -4.76 19.19 8.21
CA HIS A 67 -5.23 20.57 8.26
C HIS A 67 -5.73 20.95 9.66
N GLU A 68 -6.54 20.09 10.28
CA GLU A 68 -7.13 20.38 11.60
C GLU A 68 -6.15 20.20 12.77
N THR A 69 -5.17 19.29 12.63
CA THR A 69 -4.34 18.87 13.78
C THR A 69 -2.86 19.23 13.66
N GLY A 70 -2.36 19.48 12.45
CA GLY A 70 -0.94 19.62 12.16
C GLY A 70 -0.11 18.34 12.39
N SER A 71 -0.75 17.20 12.68
CA SER A 71 -0.06 15.96 13.06
C SER A 71 -0.05 14.95 11.92
N HIS A 72 1.13 14.73 11.33
CA HIS A 72 1.33 13.68 10.33
C HIS A 72 0.96 12.29 10.85
N LEU A 73 1.24 11.97 12.12
CA LEU A 73 0.90 10.67 12.70
C LEU A 73 -0.62 10.44 12.78
N LEU A 74 -1.39 11.46 13.18
CA LEU A 74 -2.85 11.37 13.17
C LEU A 74 -3.40 11.31 11.74
N ALA A 75 -2.82 12.10 10.83
CA ALA A 75 -3.17 12.06 9.42
C ALA A 75 -2.87 10.68 8.80
N GLY A 76 -1.76 10.05 9.15
CA GLY A 76 -1.41 8.68 8.73
C GLY A 76 -2.36 7.62 9.29
N LEU A 77 -2.87 7.82 10.51
CA LEU A 77 -3.94 6.98 11.04
C LEU A 77 -5.24 7.17 10.24
N ALA A 78 -5.61 8.41 9.89
CA ALA A 78 -6.78 8.68 9.05
C ALA A 78 -6.61 8.12 7.62
N PHE A 79 -5.41 8.18 7.06
CA PHE A 79 -5.04 7.60 5.77
C PHE A 79 -5.31 6.10 5.68
N SER A 80 -5.36 5.39 6.83
CA SER A 80 -5.69 3.97 6.86
C SER A 80 -7.02 3.63 6.20
N ILE A 81 -7.95 4.58 6.10
CA ILE A 81 -9.18 4.42 5.32
C ILE A 81 -8.85 3.97 3.90
N GLY A 82 -7.87 4.59 3.24
CA GLY A 82 -7.46 4.23 1.87
C GLY A 82 -6.89 2.82 1.77
N LEU A 83 -5.93 2.45 2.62
CA LEU A 83 -5.33 1.10 2.59
C LEU A 83 -6.30 0.00 3.00
N VAL A 84 -7.22 0.28 3.92
CA VAL A 84 -8.28 -0.67 4.30
C VAL A 84 -9.29 -0.82 3.17
N SER A 85 -9.67 0.27 2.51
CA SER A 85 -10.56 0.23 1.33
C SER A 85 -9.94 -0.57 0.20
N LEU A 86 -8.69 -0.32 -0.16
CA LEU A 86 -7.95 -1.10 -1.17
C LEU A 86 -7.99 -2.59 -0.88
N PHE A 87 -7.63 -2.95 0.35
CA PHE A 87 -7.62 -4.34 0.81
C PHE A 87 -9.01 -4.98 0.70
N LEU A 88 -10.06 -4.33 1.19
CA LEU A 88 -11.42 -4.88 1.16
C LEU A 88 -12.04 -4.88 -0.25
N ALA A 89 -11.68 -3.92 -1.09
CA ALA A 89 -12.13 -3.81 -2.46
C ALA A 89 -11.39 -4.77 -3.41
N HIS A 90 -10.28 -5.37 -2.96
CA HIS A 90 -9.38 -6.19 -3.77
C HIS A 90 -8.85 -5.43 -4.99
N SER A 91 -8.65 -4.12 -4.82
CA SER A 91 -8.04 -3.24 -5.81
C SER A 91 -6.52 -3.38 -5.77
N GLU A 92 -5.85 -3.01 -6.86
CA GLU A 92 -4.39 -3.15 -6.96
C GLU A 92 -3.68 -1.80 -7.01
N LEU A 93 -2.70 -1.64 -6.14
CA LEU A 93 -1.71 -0.56 -6.23
C LEU A 93 -0.41 -1.07 -6.83
N PHE A 94 0.33 -0.14 -7.44
CA PHE A 94 1.67 -0.37 -7.98
C PHE A 94 2.57 -1.06 -6.94
N THR A 95 2.43 -0.67 -5.69
CA THR A 95 3.24 -1.17 -4.58
C THR A 95 2.83 -2.55 -4.05
N GLU A 96 1.68 -3.07 -4.42
CA GLU A 96 1.37 -4.50 -4.19
C GLU A 96 2.07 -5.40 -5.22
N GLY A 97 2.52 -4.82 -6.33
CA GLY A 97 3.25 -5.49 -7.40
C GLY A 97 4.64 -6.00 -7.01
N PHE A 98 5.08 -5.85 -5.75
CA PHE A 98 6.39 -6.33 -5.30
C PHE A 98 6.33 -7.78 -4.80
N TYR A 99 5.66 -8.04 -3.67
CA TYR A 99 5.80 -9.33 -2.98
C TYR A 99 5.34 -10.52 -3.82
N TYR A 100 4.07 -10.53 -4.27
CA TYR A 100 3.50 -11.67 -4.99
C TYR A 100 4.14 -11.87 -6.38
N PRO A 101 4.26 -10.84 -7.25
CA PRO A 101 4.83 -11.02 -8.58
C PRO A 101 6.32 -11.40 -8.58
N ILE A 102 7.12 -10.83 -7.67
CA ILE A 102 8.54 -11.22 -7.54
C ILE A 102 8.64 -12.67 -7.06
N THR A 103 7.76 -13.10 -6.15
CA THR A 103 7.69 -14.50 -5.69
C THR A 103 7.35 -15.44 -6.85
N ALA A 104 6.43 -15.07 -7.72
CA ALA A 104 6.08 -15.85 -8.90
C ALA A 104 7.24 -15.98 -9.91
N ILE A 105 7.95 -14.89 -10.19
CA ILE A 105 9.15 -14.93 -11.06
C ILE A 105 10.25 -15.80 -10.44
N ALA A 106 10.51 -15.66 -9.13
CA ALA A 106 11.48 -16.48 -8.42
C ALA A 106 11.13 -17.98 -8.47
N ALA A 107 9.83 -18.31 -8.54
CA ALA A 107 9.32 -19.66 -8.72
C ALA A 107 9.26 -20.12 -10.19
N GLY A 108 9.71 -19.30 -11.15
CA GLY A 108 9.69 -19.63 -12.59
C GLY A 108 8.30 -19.58 -13.23
N ARG A 109 7.36 -18.82 -12.66
CA ARG A 109 5.95 -18.74 -13.09
C ARG A 109 5.57 -17.41 -13.74
N GLY A 110 6.55 -16.75 -14.36
CA GLY A 110 6.36 -15.49 -15.08
C GLY A 110 7.69 -14.92 -15.54
N THR A 111 7.63 -13.79 -16.24
CA THR A 111 8.79 -13.14 -16.85
C THR A 111 8.96 -11.71 -16.34
N TRP A 112 10.18 -11.20 -16.43
CA TRP A 112 10.48 -9.80 -16.10
C TRP A 112 9.73 -8.79 -16.99
N VAL A 113 9.38 -9.20 -18.22
CA VAL A 113 8.59 -8.37 -19.15
C VAL A 113 7.13 -8.25 -18.67
N GLU A 114 6.54 -9.35 -18.20
CA GLU A 114 5.19 -9.33 -17.62
C GLU A 114 5.14 -8.50 -16.35
N LEU A 115 6.18 -8.56 -15.52
CA LEU A 115 6.30 -7.70 -14.33
C LEU A 115 6.37 -6.23 -14.71
N LEU A 116 7.20 -5.88 -15.70
CA LEU A 116 7.30 -4.49 -16.16
C LEU A 116 5.99 -3.99 -16.76
N ARG A 117 5.27 -4.83 -17.52
CA ARG A 117 3.92 -4.54 -18.01
C ARG A 117 2.97 -4.27 -16.86
N LEU A 118 2.93 -5.17 -15.87
CA LEU A 118 2.09 -5.04 -14.68
C LEU A 118 2.36 -3.68 -14.02
N TRP A 119 3.59 -3.44 -13.60
CA TRP A 119 4.03 -2.21 -12.96
C TRP A 119 3.70 -0.93 -13.74
N ALA A 120 3.97 -0.91 -15.05
CA ALA A 120 3.72 0.26 -15.87
C ALA A 120 2.23 0.57 -15.99
N VAL A 121 1.40 -0.45 -16.25
CA VAL A 121 -0.06 -0.26 -16.38
C VAL A 121 -0.65 0.13 -15.02
N THR A 122 -0.25 -0.55 -13.94
CA THR A 122 -0.70 -0.23 -12.58
C THR A 122 -0.38 1.20 -12.19
N LEU A 123 0.87 1.64 -12.39
CA LEU A 123 1.28 3.00 -12.05
C LEU A 123 0.46 4.02 -12.82
N VAL A 124 0.31 3.85 -14.14
CA VAL A 124 -0.46 4.77 -14.99
C VAL A 124 -1.93 4.82 -14.53
N MET A 125 -2.56 3.66 -14.33
CA MET A 125 -3.98 3.60 -13.97
C MET A 125 -4.24 4.12 -12.55
N ASN A 126 -3.36 3.83 -11.58
CA ASN A 126 -3.43 4.43 -10.25
C ASN A 126 -3.34 5.96 -10.32
N LEU A 127 -2.39 6.49 -11.11
CA LEU A 127 -2.23 7.94 -11.27
C LEU A 127 -3.44 8.58 -11.97
N LEU A 128 -4.02 7.92 -12.97
CA LEU A 128 -5.23 8.41 -13.63
C LEU A 128 -6.43 8.47 -12.67
N GLY A 129 -6.68 7.38 -11.94
CA GLY A 129 -7.75 7.34 -10.93
C GLY A 129 -7.54 8.37 -9.83
N GLY A 130 -6.30 8.48 -9.34
CA GLY A 130 -5.94 9.46 -8.33
C GLY A 130 -6.03 10.91 -8.83
N THR A 131 -5.65 11.17 -10.07
CA THR A 131 -5.76 12.51 -10.69
C THR A 131 -7.22 12.95 -10.80
N VAL A 132 -8.11 12.07 -11.23
CA VAL A 132 -9.56 12.37 -11.29
C VAL A 132 -10.08 12.70 -9.90
N MET A 133 -9.74 11.90 -8.89
CA MET A 133 -10.23 12.11 -7.54
C MET A 133 -9.63 13.34 -6.86
N ILE A 134 -8.33 13.61 -7.02
CA ILE A 134 -7.69 14.77 -6.40
C ILE A 134 -8.20 16.06 -7.03
N ALA A 135 -8.55 16.07 -8.32
CA ALA A 135 -9.21 17.20 -8.96
C ALA A 135 -10.57 17.51 -8.30
N LEU A 136 -11.34 16.49 -7.92
CA LEU A 136 -12.59 16.67 -7.16
C LEU A 136 -12.33 17.19 -5.75
N VAL A 137 -11.28 16.71 -5.08
CA VAL A 137 -10.88 17.22 -3.76
C VAL A 137 -10.50 18.70 -3.85
N VAL A 138 -9.66 19.07 -4.81
CA VAL A 138 -9.25 20.46 -5.07
C VAL A 138 -10.46 21.35 -5.34
N ALA A 139 -11.42 20.90 -6.14
CA ALA A 139 -12.62 21.66 -6.43
C ALA A 139 -13.58 21.76 -5.22
N GLY A 140 -13.68 20.72 -4.41
CA GLY A 140 -14.61 20.62 -3.28
C GLY A 140 -14.10 21.24 -1.98
N PHE A 141 -12.78 21.34 -1.79
CA PHE A 141 -12.16 21.75 -0.54
C PHE A 141 -11.07 22.83 -0.76
N PRO A 142 -11.46 24.08 -1.10
CA PRO A 142 -10.50 25.17 -1.30
C PRO A 142 -9.62 25.46 -0.09
N ASP A 143 -10.14 25.27 1.12
CA ASP A 143 -9.39 25.50 2.37
C ASP A 143 -8.21 24.53 2.54
N LEU A 144 -8.23 23.37 1.87
CA LEU A 144 -7.13 22.39 1.90
C LEU A 144 -5.99 22.73 0.95
N HIS A 145 -6.13 23.73 0.07
CA HIS A 145 -5.11 24.05 -0.95
C HIS A 145 -3.74 24.35 -0.35
N GLY A 146 -3.70 25.06 0.78
CA GLY A 146 -2.44 25.35 1.50
C GLY A 146 -1.77 24.09 2.03
N THR A 147 -2.52 23.25 2.75
CA THR A 147 -2.03 21.96 3.29
C THR A 147 -1.57 21.01 2.19
N LEU A 148 -2.26 21.01 1.04
CA LEU A 148 -1.89 20.25 -0.14
C LEU A 148 -0.56 20.73 -0.73
N ALA A 149 -0.37 22.04 -0.86
CA ALA A 149 0.87 22.64 -1.35
C ALA A 149 2.06 22.38 -0.42
N GLU A 150 1.89 22.57 0.89
CA GLU A 150 2.90 22.26 1.90
C GLU A 150 3.30 20.77 1.85
N SER A 151 2.31 19.89 1.73
CA SER A 151 2.54 18.45 1.60
C SER A 151 3.34 18.12 0.33
N ALA A 152 3.04 18.78 -0.80
CA ALA A 152 3.78 18.59 -2.05
C ALA A 152 5.23 19.10 -1.96
N HIS A 153 5.46 20.27 -1.34
CA HIS A 153 6.79 20.84 -1.15
C HIS A 153 7.73 19.93 -0.36
N HIS A 154 7.21 19.21 0.63
CA HIS A 154 7.99 18.21 1.36
C HIS A 154 8.71 17.22 0.42
N PHE A 155 8.04 16.76 -0.62
CA PHE A 155 8.59 15.82 -1.59
C PHE A 155 9.49 16.48 -2.63
N LEU A 156 9.10 17.67 -3.09
CA LEU A 156 9.84 18.42 -4.12
C LEU A 156 11.19 18.94 -3.60
N ASP A 157 11.22 19.44 -2.36
CA ASP A 157 12.40 20.10 -1.78
C ASP A 157 13.51 19.09 -1.44
N ILE A 158 13.15 17.86 -1.05
CA ILE A 158 14.11 16.78 -0.79
C ILE A 158 14.76 16.31 -2.10
N GLY A 159 14.01 16.34 -3.22
CA GLY A 159 14.49 16.05 -4.57
C GLY A 159 15.24 14.72 -4.73
N PHE A 160 16.12 14.66 -5.74
CA PHE A 160 17.00 13.50 -5.96
C PHE A 160 18.18 13.52 -4.97
N SER A 161 17.91 13.12 -3.73
CA SER A 161 18.90 13.04 -2.65
C SER A 161 19.02 11.62 -2.08
N TRP A 162 20.10 11.36 -1.35
CA TRP A 162 20.25 10.10 -0.62
C TRP A 162 19.15 9.92 0.44
N GLN A 163 18.70 11.01 1.04
CA GLN A 163 17.56 11.00 1.96
C GLN A 163 16.29 10.57 1.24
N GLY A 164 15.96 11.16 0.09
CA GLY A 164 14.81 10.77 -0.72
C GLY A 164 14.87 9.30 -1.15
N ALA A 165 16.04 8.82 -1.58
CA ALA A 165 16.26 7.42 -1.92
C ALA A 165 16.02 6.49 -0.72
N ALA A 166 16.53 6.84 0.46
CA ALA A 166 16.33 6.06 1.67
C ALA A 166 14.85 6.02 2.09
N LEU A 167 14.14 7.15 2.02
CA LEU A 167 12.71 7.24 2.31
C LEU A 167 11.89 6.38 1.34
N ALA A 168 12.22 6.38 0.05
CA ALA A 168 11.56 5.56 -0.95
C ALA A 168 11.79 4.05 -0.72
N VAL A 169 13.02 3.66 -0.36
CA VAL A 169 13.33 2.28 0.01
C VAL A 169 12.56 1.86 1.26
N LEU A 170 12.51 2.71 2.29
CA LEU A 170 11.74 2.44 3.50
C LEU A 170 10.24 2.30 3.20
N ALA A 171 9.69 3.14 2.32
CA ALA A 171 8.30 3.00 1.86
C ALA A 171 8.06 1.63 1.19
N GLY A 172 8.96 1.23 0.28
CA GLY A 172 8.91 -0.07 -0.39
C GLY A 172 9.01 -1.26 0.57
N VAL A 173 9.88 -1.18 1.58
CA VAL A 173 9.99 -2.19 2.63
C VAL A 173 8.71 -2.25 3.49
N ALA A 174 8.18 -1.09 3.90
CA ALA A 174 6.98 -1.03 4.74
C ALA A 174 5.76 -1.63 4.03
N ILE A 175 5.49 -1.26 2.78
CA ILE A 175 4.36 -1.82 2.04
C ILE A 175 4.54 -3.31 1.72
N THR A 176 5.76 -3.74 1.39
CA THR A 176 6.07 -5.17 1.21
C THR A 176 5.84 -5.95 2.50
N LEU A 177 6.17 -5.38 3.66
CA LEU A 177 5.91 -5.99 4.96
C LEU A 177 4.40 -6.12 5.21
N VAL A 178 3.59 -5.12 4.89
CA VAL A 178 2.12 -5.19 5.00
C VAL A 178 1.57 -6.33 4.16
N THR A 179 1.95 -6.42 2.87
CA THR A 179 1.51 -7.52 1.99
C THR A 179 1.95 -8.88 2.53
N ARG A 180 3.17 -8.98 3.08
CA ARG A 180 3.66 -10.21 3.72
C ARG A 180 2.91 -10.58 4.99
N MET A 181 2.54 -9.60 5.81
CA MET A 181 1.73 -9.82 7.02
C MET A 181 0.33 -10.32 6.66
N GLN A 182 -0.28 -9.71 5.65
CA GLN A 182 -1.58 -10.16 5.11
C GLN A 182 -1.49 -11.57 4.54
N ALA A 183 -0.45 -11.88 3.77
CA ALA A 183 -0.21 -13.24 3.25
C ALA A 183 0.07 -14.29 4.34
N GLY A 184 0.43 -13.85 5.55
CA GLY A 184 0.80 -14.70 6.68
C GLY A 184 -0.36 -15.07 7.60
N THR A 185 -1.58 -14.65 7.30
CA THR A 185 -2.77 -14.88 8.14
C THR A 185 -4.00 -15.09 7.28
N ASP A 186 -5.00 -15.81 7.80
CA ASP A 186 -6.33 -15.93 7.18
C ASP A 186 -7.38 -15.04 7.87
N SER A 187 -6.99 -14.27 8.91
CA SER A 187 -7.90 -13.42 9.68
C SER A 187 -8.12 -12.07 8.98
N PRO A 188 -9.35 -11.74 8.54
CA PRO A 188 -9.63 -10.44 7.94
C PRO A 188 -9.32 -9.28 8.89
N THR A 189 -9.56 -9.46 10.19
CA THR A 189 -9.22 -8.46 11.21
C THR A 189 -7.71 -8.23 11.29
N ALA A 190 -6.90 -9.29 11.27
CA ALA A 190 -5.44 -9.15 11.28
C ALA A 190 -4.92 -8.44 10.02
N MET A 191 -5.51 -8.72 8.86
CA MET A 191 -5.19 -8.04 7.60
C MET A 191 -5.54 -6.54 7.65
N ILE A 192 -6.70 -6.18 8.21
CA ILE A 192 -7.10 -4.78 8.44
C ILE A 192 -6.12 -4.10 9.40
N VAL A 193 -5.74 -4.74 10.51
CA VAL A 193 -4.75 -4.18 11.44
C VAL A 193 -3.39 -3.98 10.74
N ALA A 194 -2.97 -4.91 9.88
CA ALA A 194 -1.76 -4.75 9.08
C ALA A 194 -1.87 -3.54 8.13
N SER A 195 -3.01 -3.34 7.46
CA SER A 195 -3.26 -2.17 6.63
C SER A 195 -3.20 -0.86 7.42
N VAL A 196 -3.80 -0.81 8.62
CA VAL A 196 -3.74 0.36 9.49
C VAL A 196 -2.30 0.65 9.95
N ALA A 197 -1.57 -0.36 10.39
CA ALA A 197 -0.17 -0.22 10.79
C ALA A 197 0.69 0.29 9.61
N GLY A 198 0.46 -0.26 8.41
CA GLY A 198 1.08 0.18 7.17
C GLY A 198 0.83 1.65 6.87
N ALA A 199 -0.43 2.09 6.97
CA ALA A 199 -0.82 3.47 6.71
C ALA A 199 -0.16 4.47 7.67
N VAL A 200 -0.12 4.13 8.96
CA VAL A 200 0.55 4.97 9.98
C VAL A 200 2.04 5.11 9.68
N VAL A 201 2.71 4.03 9.29
CA VAL A 201 4.14 4.07 8.95
C VAL A 201 4.38 4.85 7.66
N LEU A 202 3.61 4.55 6.60
CA LEU A 202 3.80 5.14 5.27
C LEU A 202 3.44 6.62 5.24
N ALA A 203 2.19 6.94 5.55
CA ALA A 203 1.68 8.30 5.46
C ALA A 203 2.05 9.12 6.70
N GLY A 204 2.02 8.51 7.89
CA GLY A 204 2.38 9.23 9.12
C GLY A 204 3.88 9.50 9.27
N GLY A 205 4.72 8.66 8.65
CA GLY A 205 6.16 8.90 8.52
C GLY A 205 6.56 9.78 7.34
N SER A 206 5.60 10.23 6.52
CA SER A 206 5.83 10.96 5.26
C SER A 206 6.86 10.28 4.36
N LEU A 207 6.78 8.95 4.24
CA LEU A 207 7.70 8.18 3.40
C LEU A 207 7.40 8.41 1.92
N PHE A 208 8.41 8.33 1.07
CA PHE A 208 8.28 8.61 -0.37
C PHE A 208 7.59 7.43 -1.06
N HIS A 209 6.28 7.54 -1.24
CA HIS A 209 5.42 6.50 -1.75
C HIS A 209 4.84 6.91 -3.12
N SER A 210 5.67 6.76 -4.16
CA SER A 210 5.42 6.99 -5.60
C SER A 210 4.01 7.51 -6.01
N VAL A 211 2.97 6.67 -5.91
CA VAL A 211 1.59 7.01 -6.28
C VAL A 211 1.02 8.14 -5.43
N MET A 212 1.12 8.05 -4.10
CA MET A 212 0.58 9.05 -3.17
C MET A 212 1.24 10.41 -3.36
N ASP A 213 2.58 10.45 -3.38
CA ASP A 213 3.35 11.68 -3.54
C ASP A 213 3.04 12.36 -4.88
N SER A 214 2.91 11.56 -5.94
CA SER A 214 2.55 12.06 -7.27
C SER A 214 1.15 12.67 -7.28
N ILE A 215 0.17 12.03 -6.62
CA ILE A 215 -1.20 12.57 -6.52
C ILE A 215 -1.21 13.87 -5.71
N LEU A 216 -0.44 13.97 -4.63
CA LEU A 216 -0.28 15.21 -3.86
C LEU A 216 0.30 16.34 -4.72
N ILE A 217 1.38 16.06 -5.46
CA ILE A 217 2.01 17.04 -6.37
C ILE A 217 1.02 17.46 -7.46
N ILE A 218 0.33 16.52 -8.12
CA ILE A 218 -0.69 16.83 -9.13
C ILE A 218 -1.80 17.68 -8.53
N GLY A 219 -2.29 17.34 -7.34
CA GLY A 219 -3.31 18.13 -6.64
C GLY A 219 -2.85 19.56 -6.35
N ALA A 220 -1.61 19.74 -5.91
CA ALA A 220 -1.03 21.06 -5.66
C ALA A 220 -0.84 21.89 -6.95
N ILE A 221 -0.51 21.25 -8.07
CA ILE A 221 -0.51 21.91 -9.39
C ILE A 221 -1.93 22.37 -9.74
N LEU A 222 -2.93 21.49 -9.58
CA LEU A 222 -4.31 21.77 -9.94
C LEU A 222 -4.97 22.84 -9.05
N SER A 223 -4.54 22.99 -7.80
CA SER A 223 -5.04 24.05 -6.91
C SER A 223 -4.52 25.44 -7.27
N GLY A 224 -3.51 25.54 -8.15
CA GLY A 224 -2.88 26.80 -8.52
C GLY A 224 -2.01 27.39 -7.40
N ALA A 225 -1.59 26.56 -6.44
CA ALA A 225 -0.68 26.99 -5.39
C ALA A 225 0.66 27.46 -5.99
N HIS A 226 1.12 28.65 -5.60
CA HIS A 226 2.35 29.24 -6.11
C HIS A 226 3.57 28.36 -5.79
N GLY A 227 4.42 28.10 -6.79
CA GLY A 227 5.71 27.43 -6.61
C GLY A 227 5.73 25.92 -6.89
N VAL A 228 4.61 25.34 -7.36
CA VAL A 228 4.50 23.90 -7.67
C VAL A 228 4.39 23.62 -9.19
N GLY A 229 4.37 24.66 -10.03
CA GLY A 229 4.35 24.56 -11.51
C GLY A 229 4.86 25.79 -12.23
#